data_AF-A0A6H1Z853-F1
#
_entry.id   AF-A0A6H1Z853-F1
#
_cell.length_a   1.000
_cell.length_b   1.000
_cell.length_c   1.000
_cell.angle_alpha   90.00
_cell.angle_beta   90.00
_cell.angle_gamma   90.00
#
_symmetry.space_group_name_H-M   'P 1'
#
loop_
_entity.id
_entity.type
_entity.pdbx_description
1 polymer ?
#
loop_
_entity_poly.entity_id
_entity_poly.type
_entity_poly.pdbx_seq_one_letter_code
_entity_poly.pdbx_strand_id
1 'polypeptide(L)'
;MTTLIDRQVAETKARGQRLKQSLPAYMLAGGKAHQRTTRPTRRSGSDSEARDRIEATYDGLEGDWRDWLDVSRRYERKIPRQDRLDFRHTLILRLATMRQRTGKVLDVRQANRVASYCVADYYYSEAKLHRSLDCKHCPTTRRTHCASHNLYSECPKIRDVISLDAEYTDNNGNTITLADTIADDEAIDLDLWIDAYTWLSGCPVRAVDIAYKLLAGLKLSGADRKYLCKIRKREQKPLF
;
A
#
# COMPACT_ATOMS: atom_id res chain seq x y z
N MET A 1 37.98 -30.61 -10.39
CA MET A 1 36.92 -30.46 -9.37
C MET A 1 36.19 -29.11 -9.45
N THR A 2 35.97 -28.56 -10.65
CA THR A 2 35.35 -27.24 -10.88
C THR A 2 33.89 -27.30 -11.33
N THR A 3 33.34 -28.49 -11.59
CA THR A 3 32.11 -28.66 -12.38
C THR A 3 30.80 -28.42 -11.63
N LEU A 4 30.78 -28.51 -10.29
CA LEU A 4 29.55 -28.35 -9.49
C LEU A 4 29.23 -26.89 -9.17
N ILE A 5 30.24 -26.09 -8.83
CA ILE A 5 30.09 -24.66 -8.53
C ILE A 5 29.73 -23.90 -9.80
N ASP A 6 30.38 -24.22 -10.92
CA ASP A 6 30.07 -23.61 -12.22
C ASP A 6 28.64 -23.93 -12.69
N ARG A 7 28.14 -25.15 -12.40
CA ARG A 7 26.74 -25.53 -12.66
C ARG A 7 25.76 -24.72 -11.81
N GLN A 8 26.05 -24.54 -10.52
CA GLN A 8 25.20 -23.73 -9.63
C GLN A 8 25.23 -22.24 -10.00
N VAL A 9 26.37 -21.71 -10.43
CA VAL A 9 26.49 -20.33 -10.94
C VAL A 9 25.75 -20.16 -12.27
N ALA A 10 25.82 -21.15 -13.16
CA ALA A 10 25.07 -21.15 -14.41
C ALA A 10 23.55 -21.26 -14.18
N GLU A 11 23.09 -22.11 -13.26
CA GLU A 11 21.68 -22.23 -12.89
C GLU A 11 21.15 -20.95 -12.24
N THR A 12 21.93 -20.33 -11.35
CA THR A 12 21.54 -19.06 -10.71
C THR A 12 21.51 -17.90 -11.70
N LYS A 13 22.46 -17.83 -12.65
CA LYS A 13 22.41 -16.89 -13.79
C LYS A 13 21.17 -17.14 -14.65
N ALA A 14 20.91 -18.38 -15.05
CA ALA A 14 19.76 -18.75 -15.88
C ALA A 14 18.44 -18.44 -15.17
N ARG A 15 18.34 -18.67 -13.86
CA ARG A 15 17.17 -18.34 -13.05
C ARG A 15 16.98 -16.83 -12.90
N GLY A 16 18.07 -16.07 -12.75
CA GLY A 16 18.05 -14.61 -12.80
C GLY A 16 17.64 -14.05 -14.17
N GLN A 17 18.03 -14.72 -15.25
CA GLN A 17 17.68 -14.35 -16.63
C GLN A 17 16.20 -14.65 -16.94
N ARG A 18 15.67 -15.77 -16.44
CA ARG A 18 14.23 -16.09 -16.48
C ARG A 18 13.39 -15.09 -15.68
N LEU A 19 13.87 -14.64 -14.51
CA LEU A 19 13.20 -13.60 -13.73
C LEU A 19 13.16 -12.26 -14.46
N LYS A 20 14.27 -11.88 -15.13
CA LYS A 20 14.28 -10.71 -16.03
C LYS A 20 13.29 -10.89 -17.17
N GLN A 21 13.21 -12.05 -17.82
CA GLN A 21 12.28 -12.29 -18.93
C GLN A 21 10.80 -12.38 -18.49
N SER A 22 10.53 -12.73 -17.23
CA SER A 22 9.17 -12.77 -16.67
C SER A 22 8.62 -11.41 -16.25
N LEU A 23 9.48 -10.39 -16.16
CA LEU A 23 9.07 -9.02 -15.92
C LEU A 23 8.72 -8.40 -17.27
N PRO A 24 7.53 -7.79 -17.43
CA PRO A 24 7.16 -7.16 -18.70
C PRO A 24 8.17 -6.06 -19.06
N ALA A 25 8.43 -5.88 -20.36
CA ALA A 25 9.50 -5.01 -20.85
C ALA A 25 9.40 -3.55 -20.33
N TYR A 26 8.21 -3.06 -20.00
CA TYR A 26 8.00 -1.73 -19.40
C TYR A 26 8.43 -1.61 -17.93
N MET A 27 8.67 -2.72 -17.22
CA MET A 27 9.27 -2.77 -15.87
C MET A 27 10.81 -2.90 -15.91
N LEU A 28 11.40 -3.17 -17.09
CA LEU A 28 12.85 -3.36 -17.27
C LEU A 28 13.48 -2.24 -18.10
N ALA A 29 12.80 -1.79 -19.14
CA ALA A 29 13.01 -0.47 -19.70
C ALA A 29 12.44 0.50 -18.66
N GLY A 30 13.19 1.53 -18.26
CA GLY A 30 12.67 2.65 -17.47
C GLY A 30 11.65 3.46 -18.27
N GLY A 31 10.57 2.80 -18.69
CA GLY A 31 9.47 3.35 -19.46
C GLY A 31 8.84 4.40 -18.61
N LYS A 32 8.94 5.64 -19.07
CA LYS A 32 8.30 6.80 -18.47
C LYS A 32 6.81 6.46 -18.35
N ALA A 33 6.36 6.11 -17.14
CA ALA A 33 4.97 6.24 -16.79
C ALA A 33 4.59 7.67 -17.19
N HIS A 34 3.75 7.80 -18.20
CA HIS A 34 3.20 9.08 -18.62
C HIS A 34 2.29 9.55 -17.49
N GLN A 35 2.88 10.12 -16.46
CA GLN A 35 2.20 11.12 -15.67
C GLN A 35 1.97 12.29 -16.63
N ARG A 36 0.75 12.41 -17.16
CA ARG A 36 0.26 13.70 -17.63
C ARG A 36 0.01 14.54 -16.38
N THR A 37 1.09 14.97 -15.73
CA THR A 37 1.05 16.14 -14.87
C THR A 37 1.03 17.33 -15.81
N THR A 38 0.07 18.22 -15.61
CA THR A 38 0.05 19.54 -16.22
C THR A 38 1.42 20.17 -16.01
N ARG A 39 2.12 20.42 -17.12
CA ARG A 39 3.51 20.88 -17.12
C ARG A 39 3.50 22.34 -16.63
N PRO A 40 4.10 22.69 -15.48
CA PRO A 40 4.31 24.10 -15.18
C PRO A 40 5.29 24.64 -16.22
N THR A 41 4.96 25.82 -16.75
CA THR A 41 5.77 26.54 -17.72
C THR A 41 7.19 26.74 -17.18
N ARG A 42 8.19 26.49 -18.05
CA ARG A 42 9.62 26.61 -17.75
C ARG A 42 9.93 28.00 -17.20
N ARG A 43 10.26 28.09 -15.90
CA ARG A 43 11.18 29.11 -15.39
C ARG A 43 12.59 28.50 -15.39
N SER A 44 13.44 29.14 -16.18
CA SER A 44 14.84 28.82 -16.38
C SER A 44 15.68 29.24 -15.16
N GLY A 45 16.56 28.34 -14.74
CA GLY A 45 17.81 28.67 -14.04
C GLY A 45 17.71 28.88 -12.53
N SER A 46 17.97 27.82 -11.76
CA SER A 46 18.71 27.79 -10.47
C SER A 46 18.31 26.62 -9.55
N ASP A 47 17.16 25.98 -9.75
CA ASP A 47 16.64 24.98 -8.80
C ASP A 47 17.23 23.56 -8.94
N SER A 48 17.92 23.23 -10.04
CA SER A 48 18.53 21.91 -10.20
C SER A 48 19.67 21.66 -9.21
N GLU A 49 20.39 22.71 -8.80
CA GLU A 49 21.51 22.62 -7.85
C GLU A 49 21.07 22.73 -6.38
N ALA A 50 19.83 23.16 -6.12
CA ALA A 50 19.26 23.22 -4.78
C ALA A 50 18.59 21.89 -4.38
N ARG A 51 18.00 21.15 -5.34
CA ARG A 51 17.37 19.84 -5.10
C ARG A 51 18.37 18.70 -4.85
N ASP A 52 19.60 18.82 -5.33
CA ASP A 52 20.67 17.86 -5.07
C ASP A 52 21.26 17.96 -3.64
N ARG A 53 20.89 18.98 -2.82
CA ARG A 53 21.50 19.22 -1.50
C ARG A 53 20.94 18.43 -0.32
N ILE A 54 19.89 17.64 -0.51
CA ILE A 54 19.51 16.61 0.48
C ILE A 54 20.00 15.25 -0.01
N GLU A 55 21.24 15.18 -0.47
CA GLU A 55 21.93 13.90 -0.51
C GLU A 55 22.21 13.53 0.94
N ALA A 56 21.31 12.76 1.55
CA ALA A 56 21.53 12.13 2.84
C ALA A 56 22.89 11.45 2.77
N THR A 57 23.89 12.07 3.38
CA THR A 57 25.28 11.73 3.18
C THR A 57 25.53 10.51 4.03
N TYR A 58 25.34 9.34 3.42
CA TYR A 58 25.51 8.01 4.02
C TYR A 58 26.99 7.70 4.36
N ASP A 59 27.78 8.73 4.66
CA ASP A 59 29.24 8.66 4.79
C ASP A 59 29.68 8.11 6.16
N GLY A 60 28.81 8.20 7.17
CA GLY A 60 29.05 7.68 8.51
C GLY A 60 28.63 6.23 8.74
N LEU A 61 28.22 5.47 7.71
CA LEU A 61 27.81 4.08 7.90
C LEU A 61 29.02 3.14 7.87
N GLU A 62 29.07 2.28 8.87
CA GLU A 62 30.12 1.28 9.07
C GLU A 62 29.55 -0.15 9.09
N GLY A 63 30.41 -1.13 8.83
CA GLY A 63 30.07 -2.56 8.83
C GLY A 63 28.98 -2.93 7.81
N ASP A 64 28.09 -3.84 8.20
CA ASP A 64 27.02 -4.37 7.34
C ASP A 64 26.16 -3.28 6.68
N TRP A 65 25.96 -2.13 7.34
CA TRP A 65 25.14 -1.05 6.80
C TRP A 65 25.76 -0.42 5.56
N ARG A 66 27.10 -0.32 5.51
CA ARG A 66 27.84 0.17 4.36
C ARG A 66 27.73 -0.81 3.18
N ASP A 67 27.84 -2.10 3.46
CA ASP A 67 27.67 -3.14 2.46
C ASP A 67 26.26 -3.13 1.86
N TRP A 68 25.24 -2.94 2.70
CA TRP A 68 23.84 -2.84 2.27
C TRP A 68 23.57 -1.58 1.45
N LEU A 69 24.20 -0.47 1.81
CA LEU A 69 24.17 0.76 1.01
C LEU A 69 24.77 0.52 -0.38
N ASP A 70 25.93 -0.14 -0.47
CA ASP A 70 26.56 -0.44 -1.75
C ASP A 70 25.70 -1.37 -2.62
N VAL A 71 25.05 -2.36 -2.01
CA VAL A 71 24.04 -3.18 -2.70
C VAL A 71 22.88 -2.31 -3.19
N SER A 72 22.38 -1.37 -2.38
CA SER A 72 21.26 -0.51 -2.75
C SER A 72 21.59 0.41 -3.92
N ARG A 73 22.78 1.01 -3.94
CA ARG A 73 23.29 1.88 -5.02
C ARG A 73 23.33 1.16 -6.37
N ARG A 74 23.57 -0.16 -6.37
CA ARG A 74 23.55 -0.96 -7.61
C ARG A 74 22.15 -1.12 -8.19
N TYR A 75 21.11 -1.11 -7.36
CA TYR A 75 19.73 -1.38 -7.78
C TYR A 75 18.87 -0.13 -7.94
N GLU A 76 19.23 1.00 -7.34
CA GLU A 76 18.48 2.27 -7.43
C GLU A 76 18.28 2.77 -8.87
N ARG A 77 19.21 2.45 -9.78
CA ARG A 77 19.14 2.89 -11.18
C ARG A 77 17.94 2.28 -11.91
N LYS A 78 17.40 1.19 -11.37
CA LYS A 78 16.19 0.53 -11.88
C LYS A 78 14.92 1.22 -11.43
N ILE A 79 15.01 2.27 -10.61
CA ILE A 79 13.88 2.97 -10.00
C ILE A 79 13.87 4.44 -10.47
N PRO A 80 12.68 5.06 -10.62
CA PRO A 80 12.53 6.48 -10.87
C PRO A 80 13.38 7.33 -9.93
N ARG A 81 13.96 8.42 -10.46
CA ARG A 81 14.90 9.27 -9.71
C ARG A 81 14.33 9.77 -8.39
N GLN A 82 13.04 10.12 -8.37
CA GLN A 82 12.35 10.64 -7.19
C GLN A 82 12.32 9.65 -6.02
N ASP A 83 12.23 8.34 -6.29
CA ASP A 83 12.03 7.32 -5.25
C ASP A 83 13.33 6.58 -4.88
N ARG A 84 14.48 7.00 -5.43
CA ARG A 84 15.75 6.29 -5.21
C ARG A 84 16.17 6.29 -3.74
N LEU A 85 15.98 7.41 -3.05
CA LEU A 85 16.34 7.54 -1.64
C LEU A 85 15.44 6.66 -0.77
N ASP A 86 14.13 6.70 -1.00
CA ASP A 86 13.15 5.86 -0.30
C ASP A 86 13.41 4.37 -0.55
N PHE A 87 13.80 4.01 -1.78
CA PHE A 87 14.20 2.65 -2.09
C PHE A 87 15.47 2.22 -1.35
N ARG A 88 16.50 3.07 -1.30
CA ARG A 88 17.74 2.77 -0.53
C ARG A 88 17.38 2.45 0.91
N HIS A 89 16.58 3.31 1.52
CA HIS A 89 16.14 3.15 2.90
C HIS A 89 15.31 1.87 3.10
N THR A 90 14.33 1.62 2.23
CA THR A 90 13.48 0.42 2.27
C THR A 90 14.30 -0.87 2.15
N LEU A 91 15.28 -0.90 1.25
CA LEU A 91 16.15 -2.06 1.07
C LEU A 91 17.04 -2.29 2.30
N ILE A 92 17.63 -1.24 2.84
CA ILE A 92 18.46 -1.31 4.05
C ILE A 92 17.64 -1.87 5.23
N LEU A 93 16.42 -1.37 5.45
CA LEU A 93 15.52 -1.90 6.50
C LEU A 93 15.15 -3.37 6.28
N ARG A 94 14.95 -3.79 5.03
CA ARG A 94 14.67 -5.21 4.71
C ARG A 94 15.86 -6.12 4.99
N LEU A 95 17.08 -5.65 4.72
CA LEU A 95 18.28 -6.40 5.04
C LEU A 95 18.49 -6.47 6.56
N ALA A 96 18.27 -5.37 7.28
CA ALA A 96 18.33 -5.33 8.74
C ALA A 96 17.33 -6.31 9.39
N THR A 97 16.07 -6.29 8.96
CA THR A 97 15.04 -7.21 9.46
C THR A 97 15.34 -8.68 9.13
N MET A 98 15.89 -8.96 7.95
CA MET A 98 16.35 -10.32 7.60
C MET A 98 17.53 -10.79 8.46
N ARG A 99 18.50 -9.90 8.75
CA ARG A 99 19.61 -10.20 9.66
C ARG A 99 19.10 -10.47 11.07
N GLN A 100 18.20 -9.64 11.59
CA GLN A 100 17.59 -9.84 12.91
C GLN A 100 16.89 -11.20 13.03
N ARG A 101 16.15 -11.61 12.00
CA ARG A 101 15.46 -12.92 11.96
C ARG A 101 16.41 -14.10 11.87
N THR A 102 17.49 -13.97 11.11
CA THR A 102 18.42 -15.09 10.85
C THR A 102 19.51 -15.19 11.92
N GLY A 103 19.82 -14.09 12.61
CA GLY A 103 20.91 -14.00 13.60
C GLY A 103 22.32 -14.10 13.00
N LYS A 104 22.45 -14.17 11.67
CA LYS A 104 23.71 -14.36 10.94
C LYS A 104 23.99 -13.17 10.03
N VAL A 105 25.27 -12.88 9.82
CA VAL A 105 25.71 -11.91 8.81
C VAL A 105 25.20 -12.37 7.44
N LEU A 106 24.64 -11.44 6.68
CA LEU A 106 24.07 -11.74 5.37
C LEU A 106 25.17 -11.84 4.32
N ASP A 107 25.16 -12.93 3.56
CA ASP A 107 26.04 -13.06 2.40
C ASP A 107 25.61 -12.06 1.31
N VAL A 108 26.59 -11.55 0.55
CA VAL A 108 26.38 -10.62 -0.56
C VAL A 108 25.40 -11.18 -1.59
N ARG A 109 25.39 -12.51 -1.84
CA ARG A 109 24.39 -13.11 -2.74
C ARG A 109 22.98 -13.05 -2.16
N GLN A 110 22.83 -13.26 -0.86
CA GLN A 110 21.55 -13.13 -0.17
C GLN A 110 21.07 -11.68 -0.22
N ALA A 111 21.95 -10.72 0.04
CA ALA A 111 21.62 -9.30 -0.05
C ALA A 111 21.18 -8.88 -1.46
N ASN A 112 21.90 -9.32 -2.50
CA ASN A 112 21.52 -9.07 -3.90
C ASN A 112 20.18 -9.74 -4.29
N ARG A 113 19.88 -10.92 -3.72
CA ARG A 113 18.60 -11.58 -3.92
C ARG A 113 17.46 -10.77 -3.30
N VAL A 114 17.62 -10.32 -2.06
CA VAL A 114 16.64 -9.43 -1.39
C VAL A 114 16.48 -8.13 -2.18
N ALA A 115 17.57 -7.51 -2.64
CA ALA A 115 17.51 -6.31 -3.47
C ALA A 115 16.70 -6.52 -4.77
N SER A 116 16.89 -7.66 -5.44
CA SER A 116 16.10 -7.99 -6.64
C SER A 116 14.60 -8.12 -6.34
N TYR A 117 14.23 -8.72 -5.20
CA TYR A 117 12.84 -8.79 -4.76
C TYR A 117 12.29 -7.43 -4.38
N CYS A 118 13.09 -6.55 -3.77
CA CYS A 118 12.65 -5.20 -3.42
C CYS A 118 12.32 -4.36 -4.65
N VAL A 119 13.12 -4.45 -5.72
CA VAL A 119 12.79 -3.78 -6.99
C VAL A 119 11.48 -4.31 -7.56
N ALA A 120 11.30 -5.63 -7.59
CA ALA A 120 10.04 -6.22 -8.07
C ALA A 120 8.85 -5.76 -7.22
N ASP A 121 9.00 -5.74 -5.90
CA ASP A 121 7.96 -5.33 -4.97
C ASP A 121 7.59 -3.86 -5.10
N TYR A 122 8.56 -2.97 -5.35
CA TYR A 122 8.32 -1.57 -5.69
C TYR A 122 7.43 -1.43 -6.94
N TYR A 123 7.75 -2.15 -8.02
CA TYR A 123 6.91 -2.09 -9.23
C TYR A 123 5.54 -2.73 -9.04
N TYR A 124 5.41 -3.74 -8.18
CA TYR A 124 4.10 -4.30 -7.83
C TYR A 124 3.27 -3.33 -7.00
N SER A 125 3.87 -2.59 -6.05
CA SER A 125 3.15 -1.56 -5.30
C SER A 125 2.72 -0.40 -6.20
N GLU A 126 3.59 0.07 -7.09
CA GLU A 126 3.27 1.10 -8.08
C GLU A 126 2.13 0.68 -9.01
N ALA A 127 2.18 -0.54 -9.55
CA ALA A 127 1.11 -1.07 -10.41
C ALA A 127 -0.22 -1.20 -9.67
N LYS A 128 -0.19 -1.52 -8.37
CA LYS A 128 -1.38 -1.55 -7.52
C LYS A 128 -1.94 -0.15 -7.27
N LEU A 129 -1.09 0.84 -7.02
CA LEU A 129 -1.52 2.22 -6.78
C LEU A 129 -2.15 2.85 -8.03
N HIS A 130 -1.54 2.68 -9.19
CA HIS A 130 -1.99 3.36 -10.42
C HIS A 130 -3.05 2.60 -11.21
N ARG A 131 -3.01 1.27 -11.21
CA ARG A 131 -3.84 0.42 -12.09
C ARG A 131 -4.67 -0.61 -11.34
N SER A 132 -4.69 -0.52 -10.00
CA SER A 132 -5.30 -1.52 -9.11
C SER A 132 -4.93 -2.98 -9.44
N LEU A 133 -3.77 -3.17 -10.09
CA LEU A 133 -3.37 -4.45 -10.64
C LEU A 133 -2.50 -5.21 -9.63
N ASP A 134 -3.07 -6.22 -8.99
CA ASP A 134 -2.32 -7.15 -8.15
C ASP A 134 -1.95 -8.42 -8.93
N CYS A 135 -0.84 -8.35 -9.67
CA CYS A 135 -0.26 -9.52 -10.33
C CYS A 135 0.64 -10.34 -9.39
N LYS A 136 0.97 -9.86 -8.18
CA LYS A 136 1.81 -10.54 -7.16
C LYS A 136 1.16 -11.78 -6.56
N HIS A 137 -0.17 -11.87 -6.60
CA HIS A 137 -0.93 -13.05 -6.16
C HIS A 137 -1.42 -13.94 -7.32
N CYS A 138 -1.07 -13.62 -8.57
CA CYS A 138 -1.44 -14.44 -9.73
C CYS A 138 -0.64 -15.76 -9.76
N PRO A 139 -1.28 -16.91 -10.10
CA PRO A 139 -0.56 -18.17 -10.25
C PRO A 139 0.48 -18.10 -11.37
N THR A 140 1.57 -18.85 -11.22
CA THR A 140 2.71 -18.83 -12.15
C THR A 140 2.30 -19.14 -13.58
N THR A 141 1.36 -20.08 -13.78
CA THR A 141 0.83 -20.48 -15.10
C THR A 141 0.16 -19.31 -15.83
N ARG A 142 -0.66 -18.52 -15.12
CA ARG A 142 -1.29 -17.33 -15.69
C ARG A 142 -0.26 -16.25 -15.99
N ARG A 143 0.75 -16.04 -15.15
CA ARG A 143 1.81 -15.05 -15.44
C ARG A 143 2.62 -15.43 -16.67
N THR A 144 2.98 -16.71 -16.83
CA THR A 144 3.68 -17.17 -18.04
C THR A 144 2.83 -16.98 -19.29
N HIS A 145 1.52 -17.25 -19.19
CA HIS A 145 0.58 -17.02 -20.29
C HIS A 145 0.45 -15.52 -20.63
N CYS A 146 0.28 -14.65 -19.62
CA CYS A 146 0.25 -13.20 -19.83
C CYS A 146 1.57 -12.68 -20.41
N ALA A 147 2.70 -13.25 -20.02
CA ALA A 147 4.01 -12.89 -20.56
C ALA A 147 4.19 -13.35 -22.02
N SER A 148 3.76 -14.57 -22.37
CA SER A 148 3.89 -15.10 -23.74
C SER A 148 2.98 -14.37 -24.73
N HIS A 149 1.77 -14.01 -24.30
CA HIS A 149 0.77 -13.36 -25.15
C HIS A 149 0.68 -11.84 -24.96
N ASN A 150 1.53 -11.25 -24.11
CA ASN A 150 1.52 -9.82 -23.77
C ASN A 150 0.15 -9.26 -23.31
N LEU A 151 -0.63 -10.09 -22.61
CA LEU A 151 -2.01 -9.78 -22.17
C LEU A 151 -2.07 -8.93 -20.90
N TYR A 152 -1.01 -8.17 -20.61
CA TYR A 152 -0.99 -7.34 -19.40
C TYR A 152 -2.00 -6.21 -19.49
N SER A 153 -2.14 -5.57 -20.65
CA SER A 153 -3.07 -4.44 -20.85
C SER A 153 -4.54 -4.86 -20.82
N GLU A 154 -4.84 -6.11 -21.15
CA GLU A 154 -6.19 -6.67 -21.24
C GLU A 154 -6.59 -7.45 -19.98
N CYS A 155 -5.84 -7.28 -18.88
CA CYS A 155 -6.12 -8.02 -17.66
C CYS A 155 -7.46 -7.56 -17.06
N PRO A 156 -8.40 -8.46 -16.75
CA PRO A 156 -9.70 -8.09 -16.18
C PRO A 156 -9.62 -7.48 -14.77
N LYS A 157 -8.44 -7.55 -14.14
CA LYS A 157 -8.17 -6.93 -12.84
C LYS A 157 -7.69 -5.48 -12.96
N ILE A 158 -7.35 -5.00 -14.15
CA ILE A 158 -6.96 -3.61 -14.33
C ILE A 158 -8.19 -2.74 -14.14
N ARG A 159 -8.06 -1.76 -13.25
CA ARG A 159 -8.95 -0.59 -13.21
C ARG A 159 -8.07 0.62 -13.11
N ASP A 160 -8.30 1.57 -14.00
CA ASP A 160 -7.57 2.83 -13.97
C ASP A 160 -8.01 3.63 -12.75
N VAL A 161 -7.03 4.06 -11.95
CA VAL A 161 -7.28 4.94 -10.82
C VAL A 161 -7.23 6.37 -11.34
N ILE A 162 -8.34 7.08 -11.20
CA ILE A 162 -8.47 8.48 -11.58
C ILE A 162 -8.15 9.33 -10.35
N SER A 163 -7.43 10.44 -10.54
CA SER A 163 -7.16 11.38 -9.46
C SER A 163 -8.44 12.08 -9.02
N LEU A 164 -8.63 12.27 -7.73
CA LEU A 164 -9.76 13.03 -7.18
C LEU A 164 -9.68 14.52 -7.56
N ASP A 165 -8.47 15.02 -7.80
CA ASP A 165 -8.24 16.39 -8.29
C ASP A 165 -8.48 16.52 -9.80
N ALA A 166 -9.04 15.50 -10.46
CA ALA A 166 -9.38 15.59 -11.87
C ALA A 166 -10.53 16.59 -12.06
N GLU A 167 -10.30 17.59 -12.90
CA GLU A 167 -11.29 18.61 -13.26
C GLU A 167 -12.28 18.10 -14.31
N TYR A 168 -13.56 18.40 -14.12
CA TYR A 168 -14.65 18.12 -15.04
C TYR A 168 -15.50 19.37 -15.26
N THR A 169 -16.04 19.53 -16.47
CA THR A 169 -16.96 20.62 -16.81
C THR A 169 -18.40 20.17 -16.63
N ASP A 170 -19.14 20.84 -15.75
CA ASP A 170 -20.58 20.60 -15.61
C ASP A 170 -21.37 21.14 -16.82
N ASN A 171 -22.67 20.80 -16.90
CA ASN A 171 -23.57 21.30 -17.94
C ASN A 171 -23.79 22.82 -17.89
N ASN A 172 -23.36 23.49 -16.82
CA ASN A 172 -23.49 24.93 -16.62
C ASN A 172 -22.18 25.69 -16.95
N GLY A 173 -21.12 24.98 -17.36
CA GLY A 173 -19.82 25.55 -17.72
C GLY A 173 -18.88 25.81 -16.54
N ASN A 174 -19.18 25.32 -15.34
CA ASN A 174 -18.31 25.42 -14.17
C ASN A 174 -17.33 24.22 -14.12
N THR A 175 -16.11 24.49 -13.64
CA THR A 175 -15.10 23.45 -13.38
C THR A 175 -15.28 22.92 -11.96
N ILE A 176 -15.66 21.65 -11.83
CA ILE A 176 -15.81 20.95 -10.55
C ILE A 176 -14.76 19.83 -10.49
N THR A 177 -14.25 19.53 -9.29
CA THR A 177 -13.33 18.41 -9.11
C THR A 177 -14.09 17.09 -8.88
N LEU A 178 -13.48 15.96 -9.23
CA LEU A 178 -14.09 14.65 -8.95
C LEU A 178 -14.34 14.46 -7.45
N ALA A 179 -13.45 14.98 -6.59
CA ALA A 179 -13.57 14.93 -5.14
C ALA A 179 -14.92 15.51 -4.65
N ASP A 180 -15.39 16.60 -5.23
CA ASP A 180 -16.61 17.29 -4.82
C ASP A 180 -17.90 16.51 -5.19
N THR A 181 -17.79 15.54 -6.09
CA THR A 181 -18.94 14.77 -6.63
C THR A 181 -19.18 13.45 -5.92
N ILE A 182 -18.25 13.01 -5.07
CA ILE A 182 -18.35 11.72 -4.37
C ILE A 182 -19.14 11.93 -3.08
N ALA A 183 -20.19 11.12 -2.89
CA ALA A 183 -20.95 11.10 -1.64
C ALA A 183 -20.14 10.43 -0.53
N ASP A 184 -20.24 10.96 0.69
CA ASP A 184 -19.68 10.32 1.88
C ASP A 184 -20.68 9.28 2.42
N ASP A 185 -20.40 8.00 2.18
CA ASP A 185 -21.23 6.88 2.63
C ASP A 185 -21.27 6.75 4.17
N GLU A 186 -20.35 7.41 4.89
CA GLU A 186 -20.33 7.46 6.36
C GLU A 186 -20.94 8.75 6.93
N ALA A 187 -21.53 9.61 6.09
CA ALA A 187 -22.19 10.81 6.56
C ALA A 187 -23.29 10.49 7.59
N ILE A 188 -23.34 11.29 8.66
CA ILE A 188 -24.34 11.14 9.71
C ILE A 188 -25.72 11.39 9.10
N ASP A 189 -26.56 10.36 9.12
CA ASP A 189 -27.98 10.51 8.84
C ASP A 189 -28.64 11.30 9.99
N LEU A 190 -28.95 12.56 9.71
CA LEU A 190 -29.50 13.50 10.69
C LEU A 190 -30.87 13.05 11.20
N ASP A 191 -31.68 12.42 10.34
CA ASP A 191 -33.02 11.96 10.71
C ASP A 191 -32.91 10.76 11.64
N LEU A 192 -32.08 9.78 11.29
CA LEU A 192 -31.78 8.65 12.18
C LEU A 192 -31.16 9.11 13.51
N TRP A 193 -30.32 10.15 13.47
CA TRP A 193 -29.71 10.71 14.68
C TRP A 193 -30.74 11.40 15.58
N ILE A 194 -31.65 12.20 15.01
CA ILE A 194 -32.74 12.86 15.74
C ILE A 194 -33.72 11.82 16.30
N ASP A 195 -34.06 10.79 15.53
CA ASP A 195 -34.93 9.70 15.98
C ASP A 195 -34.31 8.93 17.13
N ALA A 196 -33.01 8.59 17.03
CA ALA A 196 -32.27 7.95 18.11
C ALA A 196 -32.23 8.83 19.36
N TYR A 197 -31.99 10.14 19.20
CA TYR A 197 -31.99 11.09 20.31
C TYR A 197 -33.37 11.20 20.97
N THR A 198 -34.44 11.27 20.17
CA THR A 198 -35.82 11.35 20.65
C THR A 198 -36.20 10.08 21.40
N TRP A 199 -35.81 8.92 20.88
CA TRP A 199 -36.02 7.63 21.55
C TRP A 199 -35.25 7.53 22.87
N LEU A 200 -33.98 7.93 22.90
CA LEU A 200 -33.16 7.94 24.11
C LEU A 200 -33.68 8.93 25.15
N SER A 201 -34.16 10.09 24.74
CA SER A 201 -34.75 11.11 25.62
C SER A 201 -36.06 10.63 26.25
N GLY A 202 -36.82 9.78 25.56
CA GLY A 202 -38.01 9.12 26.09
C GLY A 202 -37.70 7.97 27.09
N CYS A 203 -36.46 7.50 27.15
CA CYS A 203 -36.07 6.39 28.01
C CYS A 203 -35.79 6.83 29.46
N PRO A 204 -36.09 5.99 30.46
CA PRO A 204 -35.67 6.24 31.83
C PRO A 204 -34.13 6.34 31.94
N VAL A 205 -33.63 7.38 32.60
CA VAL A 205 -32.17 7.65 32.79
C VAL A 205 -31.41 6.41 33.24
N ARG A 206 -31.96 5.66 34.21
CA ARG A 206 -31.32 4.46 34.74
C ARG A 206 -31.15 3.34 33.70
N ALA A 207 -32.05 3.24 32.72
CA ALA A 207 -31.93 2.27 31.63
C ALA A 207 -30.80 2.66 30.66
N VAL A 208 -30.67 3.97 30.39
CA VAL A 208 -29.60 4.54 29.58
C VAL A 208 -28.23 4.33 30.24
N ASP A 209 -28.10 4.59 31.55
CA ASP A 209 -26.87 4.32 32.31
C ASP A 209 -26.43 2.85 32.24
N ILE A 210 -27.40 1.94 32.30
CA ILE A 210 -27.18 0.51 32.19
C ILE A 210 -26.71 0.13 30.78
N ALA A 211 -27.27 0.75 29.73
CA ALA A 211 -26.83 0.57 28.36
C ALA A 211 -25.38 1.05 28.16
N TYR A 212 -25.01 2.21 28.72
CA TYR A 212 -23.62 2.70 28.69
C TYR A 212 -22.65 1.74 29.38
N LYS A 213 -23.02 1.17 30.53
CA LYS A 213 -22.19 0.15 31.21
C LYS A 213 -22.00 -1.09 30.35
N LEU A 214 -23.03 -1.52 29.62
CA LEU A 214 -22.96 -2.66 28.70
C LEU A 214 -22.07 -2.37 27.48
N LEU A 215 -22.20 -1.19 26.86
CA LEU A 215 -21.37 -0.75 25.74
C LEU A 215 -19.88 -0.68 26.14
N ALA A 216 -19.60 -0.19 27.34
CA ALA A 216 -18.25 -0.13 27.92
C ALA A 216 -17.72 -1.49 28.41
N GLY A 217 -18.50 -2.58 28.33
CA GLY A 217 -18.10 -3.91 28.77
C GLY A 217 -18.02 -4.10 30.29
N LEU A 218 -18.62 -3.20 31.08
CA LEU A 218 -18.61 -3.26 32.55
C LEU A 218 -19.60 -4.29 33.09
N LYS A 219 -19.25 -4.93 34.21
CA LYS A 219 -20.15 -5.88 34.88
C LYS A 219 -21.35 -5.16 35.50
N LEU A 220 -22.55 -5.56 35.09
CA LEU A 220 -23.81 -5.08 35.66
C LEU A 220 -23.93 -5.46 37.14
N SER A 221 -24.31 -4.47 37.97
CA SER A 221 -24.71 -4.70 39.36
C SER A 221 -25.96 -5.59 39.45
N GLY A 222 -26.12 -6.31 40.57
CA GLY A 222 -27.33 -7.09 40.84
C GLY A 222 -28.61 -6.24 40.81
N ALA A 223 -28.52 -4.97 41.23
CA ALA A 223 -29.63 -4.02 41.17
C ALA A 223 -30.00 -3.65 39.71
N ASP A 224 -28.99 -3.44 38.86
CA ASP A 224 -29.16 -3.08 37.45
C ASP A 224 -29.78 -4.24 36.66
N ARG A 225 -29.36 -5.49 36.94
CA ARG A 225 -29.97 -6.70 36.38
C ARG A 225 -31.44 -6.86 36.78
N LYS A 226 -31.77 -6.62 38.06
CA LYS A 226 -33.17 -6.66 38.54
C LYS A 226 -34.02 -5.59 37.85
N TYR A 227 -33.47 -4.38 37.67
CA TYR A 227 -34.14 -3.29 36.97
C TYR A 227 -34.44 -3.63 35.51
N LEU A 228 -33.47 -4.16 34.76
CA LEU A 228 -33.68 -4.65 33.39
C LEU A 228 -34.73 -5.76 33.31
N CYS A 229 -34.72 -6.71 34.26
CA CYS A 229 -35.72 -7.78 34.32
C CYS A 229 -37.13 -7.23 34.46
N LYS A 230 -37.32 -6.20 35.30
CA LYS A 230 -38.61 -5.52 35.49
C LYS A 230 -39.09 -4.84 34.20
N ILE A 231 -38.21 -4.12 33.51
CA ILE A 231 -38.55 -3.44 32.25
C ILE A 231 -38.93 -4.47 31.16
N ARG A 232 -38.13 -5.52 30.98
CA ARG A 232 -38.39 -6.57 29.98
C ARG A 232 -39.75 -7.25 30.18
N LYS A 233 -40.15 -7.51 31.44
CA LYS A 233 -41.46 -8.09 31.75
C LYS A 233 -42.63 -7.15 31.45
N ARG A 234 -42.41 -5.83 31.52
CA ARG A 234 -43.44 -4.83 31.21
C ARG A 234 -43.67 -4.69 29.71
N GLU A 235 -42.59 -4.72 28.92
CA GLU A 235 -42.64 -4.52 27.46
C GLU A 235 -42.95 -5.80 26.67
N GLN A 236 -42.93 -6.98 27.32
CA GLN A 236 -43.36 -8.23 26.70
C GLN A 236 -44.85 -8.17 26.36
N LYS A 237 -45.16 -8.07 25.07
CA LYS A 237 -46.53 -8.28 24.58
C LYS A 237 -46.89 -9.75 24.80
N PRO A 238 -48.04 -10.07 25.42
CA PRO A 238 -48.50 -11.45 25.50
C PRO A 238 -48.74 -11.97 24.08
N LEU A 239 -48.19 -13.14 23.78
CA LEU A 239 -48.46 -13.85 22.53
C LEU A 239 -49.89 -14.40 22.62
N PHE A 240 -50.85 -13.66 22.07
CA PHE A 240 -52.17 -14.17 21.70
C PHE A 240 -52.24 -14.25 20.18
#